data_AF-A0A0N1PIQ0-F1
#
_entry.id   AF-A0A0N1PIQ0-F1
#
_cell.length_a   1.000
_cell.length_b   1.000
_cell.length_c   1.000
_cell.angle_alpha   90.00
_cell.angle_beta   90.00
_cell.angle_gamma   90.00
#
_symmetry.space_group_name_H-M   'P 1'
#
loop_
_entity.id
_entity.type
_entity.pdbx_description
1 polymer ?
#
loop_
_entity_poly.entity_id
_entity_poly.type
_entity_poly.pdbx_seq_one_letter_code
_entity_poly.pdbx_strand_id
1 'polypeptide(L)'
;MYQDCSAQYDECRCANTSQCSCGLGGRCLPDGSCHAAECAELGLTECRCSKRGTGGALGEQHMCGVCCRLQRGDSGLKCVGAEFAARDALQAGVLPDDWPDPDYVGPNISVRLCGRGRCRAVPLRAWRPGGPCVSLNAVGLCSARGVCDHAEYTPRSNVYPDIMVCF
;
A
#
# COMPACT_ATOMS: atom_id res chain seq x y z
N MET A 1 -5.81 8.23 29.56
CA MET A 1 -6.93 7.83 28.70
C MET A 1 -6.38 7.77 27.29
N TYR A 2 -6.27 6.58 26.70
CA TYR A 2 -5.85 6.41 25.31
C TYR A 2 -7.10 6.62 24.45
N GLN A 3 -7.12 7.63 23.59
CA GLN A 3 -8.19 7.78 22.61
C GLN A 3 -7.96 6.75 21.51
N ASP A 4 -8.97 5.94 21.23
CA ASP A 4 -8.98 5.02 20.12
C ASP A 4 -9.23 5.81 18.82
N CYS A 5 -8.16 6.13 18.11
CA CYS A 5 -8.21 6.86 16.84
C CYS A 5 -8.19 5.91 15.63
N SER A 6 -8.37 4.60 15.82
CA SER A 6 -8.35 3.60 14.74
C SER A 6 -9.32 3.95 13.61
N ALA A 7 -10.52 4.45 13.94
CA ALA A 7 -11.54 4.86 12.96
C ALA A 7 -11.16 6.10 12.12
N GLN A 8 -10.17 6.91 12.51
CA GLN A 8 -9.72 8.05 11.67
C GLN A 8 -8.89 7.59 10.46
N TYR A 9 -8.40 6.35 10.47
CA TYR A 9 -7.55 5.83 9.42
C TYR A 9 -8.30 5.04 8.34
N ASP A 10 -9.56 4.70 8.57
CA ASP A 10 -10.37 3.90 7.63
C ASP A 10 -11.24 4.76 6.69
N GLU A 11 -11.53 6.00 7.08
CA GLU A 11 -12.47 6.88 6.37
C GLU A 11 -11.81 8.18 5.90
N CYS A 12 -12.13 8.57 4.66
CA CYS A 12 -11.70 9.83 4.10
C CYS A 12 -12.55 10.99 4.59
N ARG A 13 -11.91 11.99 5.22
CA ARG A 13 -12.60 13.17 5.79
C ARG A 13 -12.44 14.46 4.98
N CYS A 14 -11.82 14.40 3.81
CA CYS A 14 -11.62 15.58 2.98
C CYS A 14 -12.90 16.00 2.24
N ALA A 15 -13.08 17.31 2.06
CA ALA A 15 -14.15 17.87 1.24
C ALA A 15 -14.01 17.53 -0.26
N ASN A 16 -12.78 17.32 -0.73
CA ASN A 16 -12.48 16.84 -2.08
C ASN A 16 -11.67 15.55 -2.00
N THR A 17 -12.26 14.43 -2.41
CA THR A 17 -11.66 13.09 -2.30
C THR A 17 -10.56 12.84 -3.34
N SER A 18 -10.52 13.58 -4.45
CA SER A 18 -9.63 13.30 -5.58
C SER A 18 -8.14 13.58 -5.33
N GLN A 19 -7.80 14.28 -4.25
CA GLN A 19 -6.41 14.61 -3.85
C GLN A 19 -6.21 14.44 -2.33
N CYS A 20 -7.08 13.66 -1.70
CA CYS A 20 -7.07 13.50 -0.25
C CYS A 20 -6.10 12.40 0.15
N SER A 21 -5.12 12.77 0.97
CA SER A 21 -4.31 11.83 1.74
C SER A 21 -5.09 11.35 2.96
N CYS A 22 -4.92 10.08 3.30
CA CYS A 22 -5.58 9.46 4.45
C CYS A 22 -4.69 8.38 5.05
N GLY A 23 -4.99 7.93 6.27
CA GLY A 23 -4.31 6.77 6.83
C GLY A 23 -2.79 6.92 6.95
N LEU A 24 -2.09 5.81 6.76
CA LEU A 24 -0.63 5.71 6.87
C LEU A 24 0.02 5.78 5.48
N GLY A 25 -0.11 6.94 4.82
CA GLY A 25 0.31 7.11 3.42
C GLY A 25 -0.66 6.47 2.43
N GLY A 26 -1.96 6.61 2.71
CA GLY A 26 -3.05 6.22 1.83
C GLY A 26 -3.58 7.39 1.00
N ARG A 27 -4.46 7.06 0.06
CA ARG A 27 -5.25 7.97 -0.76
C ARG A 27 -6.70 7.53 -0.78
N CYS A 28 -7.57 8.50 -0.97
CA CYS A 28 -9.00 8.30 -0.97
C CYS A 28 -9.50 7.86 -2.34
N LEU A 29 -10.37 6.85 -2.35
CA LEU A 29 -11.19 6.56 -3.52
C LEU A 29 -12.45 7.44 -3.53
N PRO A 30 -13.13 7.59 -4.69
CA PRO A 30 -14.35 8.40 -4.80
C PRO A 30 -15.51 7.94 -3.91
N ASP A 31 -15.50 6.67 -3.47
CA ASP A 31 -16.49 6.10 -2.55
C ASP A 31 -16.24 6.48 -1.08
N GLY A 32 -15.18 7.25 -0.79
CA GLY A 32 -14.82 7.72 0.55
C GLY A 32 -13.97 6.74 1.36
N SER A 33 -13.58 5.60 0.78
CA SER A 33 -12.70 4.64 1.42
C SER A 33 -11.23 5.08 1.38
N CYS A 34 -10.49 4.78 2.45
CA CYS A 34 -9.05 5.01 2.52
C CYS A 34 -8.25 3.75 2.14
N HIS A 35 -7.33 3.87 1.18
CA HIS A 35 -6.51 2.75 0.72
C HIS A 35 -5.06 3.16 0.52
N ALA A 36 -4.14 2.20 0.58
CA ALA A 36 -2.75 2.41 0.18
C ALA A 36 -2.63 3.12 -1.19
N ALA A 37 -1.79 4.16 -1.27
CA ALA A 37 -1.63 4.99 -2.47
C ALA A 37 -1.28 4.18 -3.73
N GLU A 38 -0.45 3.13 -3.60
CA GLU A 38 -0.12 2.21 -4.69
C GLU A 38 -1.37 1.62 -5.38
N CYS A 39 -2.43 1.39 -4.62
CA CYS A 39 -3.69 0.86 -5.13
C CYS A 39 -4.63 1.98 -5.54
N ALA A 40 -4.81 2.99 -4.69
CA ALA A 40 -5.77 4.06 -4.88
C ALA A 40 -5.45 4.94 -6.11
N GLU A 41 -4.17 5.22 -6.39
CA GLU A 41 -3.74 5.95 -7.61
C GLU A 41 -4.02 5.14 -8.90
N LEU A 42 -4.29 3.84 -8.79
CA LEU A 42 -4.74 2.98 -9.89
C LEU A 42 -6.26 2.79 -9.91
N GLY A 43 -7.00 3.44 -9.01
CA GLY A 43 -8.43 3.22 -8.82
C GLY A 43 -8.77 1.84 -8.23
N LEU A 44 -7.81 1.21 -7.52
CA LEU A 44 -7.96 -0.11 -6.92
C LEU A 44 -8.07 -0.02 -5.40
N THR A 45 -8.85 -0.93 -4.81
CA THR A 45 -8.92 -1.07 -3.36
C THR A 45 -7.71 -1.85 -2.84
N GLU A 46 -7.11 -1.43 -1.73
CA GLU A 46 -6.14 -2.24 -1.00
C GLU A 46 -6.79 -3.53 -0.46
N CYS A 47 -6.01 -4.61 -0.36
CA CYS A 47 -6.45 -5.81 0.32
C CYS A 47 -5.29 -6.56 0.98
N ARG A 48 -5.63 -7.48 1.90
CA ARG A 48 -4.62 -8.30 2.57
C ARG A 48 -3.89 -9.19 1.57
N CYS A 49 -2.55 -9.12 1.58
CA CYS A 49 -1.71 -9.97 0.76
C CYS A 49 -1.97 -11.47 1.03
N SER A 50 -1.78 -12.29 0.00
CA SER A 50 -1.92 -13.74 0.14
C SER A 50 -0.90 -14.31 1.12
N LYS A 51 -1.10 -15.55 1.59
CA LYS A 51 -0.13 -16.26 2.45
C LYS A 51 1.27 -16.46 1.80
N ARG A 52 1.38 -16.18 0.49
CA ARG A 52 2.64 -16.22 -0.27
C ARG A 52 3.30 -14.84 -0.41
N GLY A 53 2.80 -13.83 0.30
CA GLY A 53 3.29 -12.45 0.25
C GLY A 53 2.78 -11.66 -0.95
N THR A 54 3.49 -10.59 -1.28
CA THR A 54 3.24 -9.70 -2.43
C THR A 54 3.62 -10.33 -3.77
N GLY A 55 4.55 -11.29 -3.76
CA GLY A 55 5.24 -11.79 -4.94
C GLY A 55 6.14 -10.71 -5.58
N GLY A 56 6.62 -10.98 -6.81
CA GLY A 56 7.50 -10.06 -7.54
C GLY A 56 8.84 -9.87 -6.83
N ALA A 57 9.46 -8.71 -7.03
CA ALA A 57 10.76 -8.36 -6.45
C ALA A 57 10.73 -8.30 -4.92
N LEU A 58 9.60 -7.86 -4.33
CA LEU A 58 9.42 -7.86 -2.87
C LEU A 58 9.30 -9.29 -2.33
N GLY A 59 8.55 -10.15 -3.01
CA GLY A 59 8.37 -11.55 -2.63
C GLY A 59 9.68 -12.34 -2.68
N GLU A 60 10.52 -12.10 -3.70
CA GLU A 60 11.87 -12.70 -3.82
C GLU A 60 12.79 -12.33 -2.65
N GLN A 61 12.56 -11.17 -2.03
CA GLN A 61 13.32 -10.68 -0.87
C GLN A 61 12.60 -10.92 0.46
N HIS A 62 11.49 -11.66 0.45
CA HIS A 62 10.63 -11.88 1.61
C HIS A 62 10.14 -10.59 2.30
N MET A 63 10.12 -9.47 1.58
CA MET A 63 9.67 -8.19 2.11
C MET A 63 8.14 -8.12 2.11
N CYS A 64 7.60 -7.46 3.13
CA CYS A 64 6.19 -7.07 3.10
C CYS A 64 6.03 -5.86 2.20
N GLY A 65 4.86 -5.73 1.62
CA GLY A 65 4.47 -4.56 0.85
C GLY A 65 2.96 -4.50 0.71
N VAL A 66 2.52 -3.64 -0.19
CA VAL A 66 1.10 -3.39 -0.44
C VAL A 66 0.53 -4.40 -1.45
N CYS A 67 -0.72 -4.80 -1.25
CA CYS A 67 -1.48 -5.60 -2.21
C CYS A 67 -2.78 -4.91 -2.60
N CYS A 68 -3.12 -5.00 -3.89
CA CYS A 68 -4.29 -4.37 -4.49
C CYS A 68 -5.25 -5.44 -5.02
N ARG A 69 -6.54 -5.15 -4.94
CA ARG A 69 -7.59 -5.98 -5.54
C ARG A 69 -7.71 -5.62 -7.03
N LEU A 70 -7.21 -6.50 -7.89
CA LEU A 70 -7.18 -6.33 -9.34
C LEU A 70 -8.16 -7.30 -10.00
N GLN A 71 -8.97 -6.79 -10.93
CA GLN A 71 -9.79 -7.61 -11.83
C GLN A 71 -8.93 -8.00 -13.04
N ARG A 72 -8.72 -9.31 -13.28
CA ARG A 72 -7.95 -9.78 -14.44
C ARG A 72 -8.84 -10.54 -15.41
N GLY A 73 -9.42 -9.83 -16.38
CA GLY A 73 -10.38 -10.39 -17.34
C GLY A 73 -11.54 -11.14 -16.64
N ASP A 74 -11.86 -12.33 -17.13
CA ASP A 74 -12.94 -13.17 -16.59
C ASP A 74 -12.59 -13.89 -15.27
N SER A 75 -11.33 -13.78 -14.80
CA SER A 75 -10.84 -14.59 -13.68
C SER A 75 -11.16 -14.05 -12.27
N GLY A 76 -12.14 -13.16 -12.17
CA GLY A 76 -12.62 -12.55 -10.93
C GLY A 76 -11.62 -11.57 -10.29
N LEU A 77 -12.05 -10.93 -9.19
CA LEU A 77 -11.22 -10.04 -8.38
C LEU A 77 -10.20 -10.83 -7.58
N LYS A 78 -8.90 -10.50 -7.71
CA LYS A 78 -7.81 -11.14 -6.96
C LYS A 78 -6.93 -10.12 -6.27
N CYS A 79 -6.45 -10.47 -5.08
CA CYS A 79 -5.43 -9.71 -4.37
C CYS A 79 -4.05 -10.04 -4.89
N VAL A 80 -3.37 -9.04 -5.45
CA VAL A 80 -2.03 -9.15 -6.02
C VAL A 80 -1.12 -8.07 -5.44
N GLY A 81 0.20 -8.30 -5.38
CA GLY A 81 1.14 -7.25 -4.97
C GLY A 81 1.02 -6.01 -5.85
N ALA A 82 1.23 -4.83 -5.27
CA ALA A 82 1.20 -3.53 -5.95
C ALA A 82 2.08 -3.50 -7.20
N GLU A 83 3.23 -4.18 -7.18
CA GLU A 83 4.11 -4.35 -8.33
C GLU A 83 3.37 -4.97 -9.54
N PHE A 84 2.55 -6.01 -9.31
CA PHE A 84 1.79 -6.65 -10.38
C PHE A 84 0.64 -5.78 -10.89
N ALA A 85 -0.05 -5.07 -9.98
CA ALA A 85 -1.08 -4.11 -10.36
C ALA A 85 -0.49 -2.99 -11.24
N ALA A 86 0.67 -2.45 -10.86
CA ALA A 86 1.37 -1.44 -11.63
C ALA A 86 1.89 -1.97 -12.97
N ARG A 87 2.37 -3.23 -13.04
CA ARG A 87 2.72 -3.86 -14.32
C ARG A 87 1.52 -3.96 -15.25
N ASP A 88 0.34 -4.32 -14.73
CA ASP A 88 -0.89 -4.39 -15.51
C ASP A 88 -1.29 -3.00 -16.04
N ALA A 89 -1.30 -1.99 -15.17
CA ALA A 89 -1.56 -0.59 -15.56
C ALA A 89 -0.53 -0.06 -16.59
N LEU A 90 0.75 -0.42 -16.45
CA LEU A 90 1.81 -0.03 -17.40
C LEU A 90 1.59 -0.67 -18.77
N GLN A 91 1.16 -1.94 -18.81
CA GLN A 91 0.84 -2.63 -20.06
C GLN A 91 -0.46 -2.12 -20.69
N ALA A 92 -1.40 -1.61 -19.89
CA ALA A 92 -2.58 -0.89 -20.37
C ALA A 92 -2.27 0.55 -20.82
N GLY A 93 -1.12 1.11 -20.41
CA GLY A 93 -0.71 2.48 -20.73
C GLY A 93 -1.43 3.54 -19.89
N VAL A 94 -1.90 3.16 -18.70
CA VAL A 94 -2.67 4.01 -17.77
C VAL A 94 -1.97 4.21 -16.43
N LEU A 95 -0.73 3.73 -16.28
CA LEU A 95 0.06 3.93 -15.06
C LEU A 95 0.55 5.40 -15.01
N PRO A 96 0.16 6.20 -13.99
CA PRO A 96 0.61 7.59 -13.84
C PRO A 96 2.14 7.70 -13.74
N ASP A 97 2.73 8.81 -14.18
CA ASP A 97 4.20 8.99 -14.18
C ASP A 97 4.80 9.14 -12.78
N ASP A 98 4.03 9.68 -11.86
CA ASP A 98 4.34 9.94 -10.44
C ASP A 98 3.87 8.82 -9.49
N TRP A 99 3.32 7.73 -10.01
CA TRP A 99 2.92 6.56 -9.22
C TRP A 99 4.11 5.92 -8.48
N PRO A 100 3.96 5.45 -7.21
CA PRO A 100 2.69 5.29 -6.46
C PRO A 100 2.27 6.42 -5.54
N ASP A 101 3.20 7.17 -4.97
CA ASP A 101 2.94 8.37 -4.17
C ASP A 101 4.26 9.16 -4.15
N PRO A 102 4.32 10.35 -4.76
CA PRO A 102 5.55 11.14 -4.79
C PRO A 102 5.95 11.67 -3.41
N ASP A 103 5.00 11.77 -2.48
CA ASP A 103 5.19 12.40 -1.17
C ASP A 103 5.40 11.37 -0.04
N TYR A 104 5.40 10.07 -0.34
CA TYR A 104 5.58 9.06 0.68
C TYR A 104 7.02 9.09 1.26
N VAL A 105 7.10 9.40 2.55
CA VAL A 105 8.32 9.35 3.35
C VAL A 105 8.27 8.14 4.27
N GLY A 106 9.04 7.10 3.96
CA GLY A 106 9.12 5.90 4.79
C GLY A 106 9.90 4.77 4.12
N PRO A 107 9.90 3.56 4.73
CA PRO A 107 10.57 2.39 4.15
C PRO A 107 10.05 2.07 2.75
N ASN A 108 10.95 2.10 1.77
CA ASN A 108 10.66 1.79 0.38
C ASN A 108 11.83 1.05 -0.27
N ILE A 109 11.56 0.45 -1.42
CA ILE A 109 12.55 -0.16 -2.29
C ILE A 109 12.29 0.25 -3.75
N SER A 110 13.36 0.46 -4.51
CA SER A 110 13.24 0.71 -5.94
C SER A 110 13.02 -0.60 -6.70
N VAL A 111 11.87 -0.71 -7.39
CA VAL A 111 11.55 -1.84 -8.25
C VAL A 111 11.56 -1.41 -9.71
N ARG A 112 12.11 -2.25 -10.59
CA ARG A 112 12.09 -2.02 -12.03
C ARG A 112 10.79 -2.56 -12.64
N LEU A 113 9.94 -1.67 -13.13
CA LEU A 113 8.77 -2.01 -13.92
C LEU A 113 9.08 -1.88 -15.40
N CYS A 114 8.71 -2.89 -16.20
CA CYS A 114 8.88 -2.87 -17.65
C CYS A 114 7.57 -3.25 -18.33
N GLY A 115 7.17 -2.48 -19.34
CA GLY A 115 5.98 -2.70 -20.15
C GLY A 115 5.96 -1.82 -21.39
N ARG A 116 5.37 -2.30 -22.49
CA ARG A 116 5.36 -1.62 -23.81
C ARG A 116 6.73 -1.08 -24.28
N GLY A 117 7.80 -1.84 -24.04
CA GLY A 117 9.17 -1.43 -24.42
C GLY A 117 9.77 -0.29 -23.59
N ARG A 118 9.09 0.17 -22.54
CA ARG A 118 9.60 1.15 -21.58
C ARG A 118 9.86 0.47 -20.24
N CYS A 119 10.94 0.87 -19.59
CA CYS A 119 11.22 0.46 -18.21
C CYS A 119 11.41 1.71 -17.36
N ARG A 120 10.89 1.68 -16.14
CA ARG A 120 11.13 2.73 -15.15
C ARG A 120 11.35 2.12 -13.77
N ALA A 121 12.22 2.76 -12.99
CA ALA A 121 12.39 2.43 -11.58
C ALA A 121 11.33 3.22 -10.79
N VAL A 122 10.59 2.53 -9.93
CA VAL A 122 9.56 3.14 -9.06
C VAL A 122 9.86 2.78 -7.61
N PRO A 123 9.66 3.71 -6.67
CA PRO A 123 9.72 3.38 -5.25
C PRO A 123 8.43 2.65 -4.85
N LEU A 124 8.53 1.48 -4.23
CA LEU A 124 7.41 0.77 -3.60
C LEU A 124 7.59 0.73 -2.11
N ARG A 125 6.52 0.93 -1.35
CA ARG A 125 6.56 0.69 0.10
C ARG A 125 6.89 -0.75 0.38
N ALA A 126 7.93 -0.93 1.18
CA ALA A 126 8.44 -2.25 1.49
C ALA A 126 9.08 -2.28 2.87
N TRP A 127 8.78 -3.34 3.63
CA TRP A 127 9.27 -3.54 4.97
C TRP A 127 10.03 -4.85 5.07
N ARG A 128 11.16 -4.82 5.79
CA ARG A 128 12.01 -6.00 6.01
C ARG A 128 11.31 -7.00 6.94
N PRO A 129 11.57 -8.30 6.79
CA PRO A 129 11.15 -9.31 7.76
C PRO A 129 11.49 -8.93 9.20
N GLY A 130 10.56 -9.14 10.12
CA GLY A 130 10.68 -8.77 11.54
C GLY A 130 10.55 -7.26 11.80
N GLY A 131 10.45 -6.43 10.77
CA GLY A 131 10.23 -4.99 10.88
C GLY A 131 8.74 -4.63 11.01
N PRO A 132 8.43 -3.43 11.51
CA PRO A 132 7.07 -2.91 11.51
C PRO A 132 6.63 -2.63 10.08
N CYS A 133 5.42 -3.05 9.74
CA CYS A 133 4.82 -2.87 8.41
C CYS A 133 3.45 -2.21 8.53
N VAL A 134 2.94 -1.72 7.40
CA VAL A 134 1.60 -1.16 7.30
C VAL A 134 0.82 -1.97 6.28
N SER A 135 -0.41 -2.34 6.63
CA SER A 135 -1.38 -2.90 5.70
C SER A 135 -2.78 -2.52 6.15
N LEU A 136 -3.64 -2.13 5.21
CA LEU A 136 -5.02 -1.71 5.48
C LEU A 136 -5.06 -0.66 6.59
N ASN A 137 -4.19 0.34 6.50
CA ASN A 137 -3.98 1.41 7.49
C ASN A 137 -3.68 0.97 8.92
N ALA A 138 -3.41 -0.31 9.15
CA ALA A 138 -3.01 -0.84 10.45
C ALA A 138 -1.52 -1.17 10.47
N VAL A 139 -0.87 -0.88 11.59
CA VAL A 139 0.50 -1.29 11.84
C VAL A 139 0.53 -2.76 12.24
N GLY A 140 1.49 -3.51 11.70
CA GLY A 140 1.72 -4.91 12.03
C GLY A 140 3.21 -5.25 12.04
N LEU A 141 3.51 -6.55 12.08
CA LEU A 141 4.85 -7.06 11.97
C LEU A 141 5.03 -7.82 10.66
N CYS A 142 6.11 -7.52 9.94
CA CYS A 142 6.39 -8.20 8.70
C CYS A 142 6.87 -9.62 8.97
N SER A 143 6.09 -10.62 8.57
CA SER A 143 6.47 -12.03 8.72
C SER A 143 7.60 -12.40 7.76
N ALA A 144 8.28 -13.51 8.05
CA ALA A 144 9.28 -14.11 7.14
C ALA A 144 8.71 -14.53 5.77
N ARG A 145 7.37 -14.52 5.61
CA ARG A 145 6.69 -14.83 4.34
C ARG A 145 6.38 -13.58 3.51
N GLY A 146 6.82 -12.39 3.94
CA GLY A 146 6.49 -11.13 3.27
C GLY A 146 5.02 -10.75 3.39
N VAL A 147 4.38 -11.15 4.50
CA VAL A 147 3.00 -10.79 4.83
C VAL A 147 3.01 -9.93 6.09
N CYS A 148 2.35 -8.78 6.03
CA CYS A 148 2.15 -7.95 7.20
C CYS A 148 1.09 -8.61 8.09
N ASP A 149 1.53 -9.22 9.19
CA ASP A 149 0.62 -9.78 10.17
C ASP A 149 0.21 -8.68 11.13
N HIS A 150 -1.08 -8.34 11.13
CA HIS A 150 -1.65 -7.42 12.10
C HIS A 150 -1.37 -7.98 13.49
N ALA A 151 -0.59 -7.23 14.24
CA ALA A 151 -0.53 -7.37 15.67
C ALA A 151 -1.02 -6.04 16.20
N GLU A 152 -1.96 -6.05 17.15
CA GLU A 152 -2.45 -4.87 17.87
C GLU A 152 -1.34 -4.27 18.74
N TYR A 153 -0.16 -4.03 18.18
CA TYR A 153 0.81 -3.15 18.78
C TYR A 153 0.32 -1.74 18.46
N THR A 154 -0.41 -1.16 19.41
CA THR A 154 -0.50 0.31 19.54
C THR A 154 0.88 0.87 19.19
N PRO A 155 1.01 1.75 18.18
CA PRO A 155 2.31 2.17 17.69
C PRO A 155 3.13 2.68 18.88
N ARG A 156 4.27 2.06 19.17
CA ARG A 156 5.24 2.74 20.04
C ARG A 156 5.77 3.90 19.21
N SER A 157 5.70 5.11 19.79
CA SER A 157 5.95 6.43 19.21
C SER A 157 7.22 6.61 18.37
N ASN A 158 8.12 5.63 18.33
CA ASN A 158 9.43 5.72 17.67
C ASN A 158 9.48 5.15 16.25
N VAL A 159 8.50 4.36 15.82
CA VAL A 159 8.50 3.76 14.47
C VAL A 159 7.85 4.69 13.44
N TYR A 160 6.81 5.38 13.88
CA TYR A 160 5.99 6.28 13.07
C TYR A 160 5.58 7.47 13.95
N PRO A 161 6.49 8.43 14.21
CA PRO A 161 6.28 9.50 15.19
C PRO A 161 5.17 10.48 14.79
N ASP A 162 4.96 10.69 13.49
CA ASP A 162 3.96 11.62 12.94
C ASP A 162 2.52 11.06 12.94
N ILE A 163 2.37 9.79 13.36
CA ILE A 163 1.16 8.97 13.15
C ILE A 163 0.34 8.80 14.45
N MET A 164 0.76 9.40 15.57
CA MET A 164 0.10 9.24 16.88
C MET A 164 -0.59 10.50 17.40
N VAL A 165 -0.83 11.50 16.56
CA VAL A 165 -1.50 12.75 16.97
C VAL A 165 -2.87 12.83 16.32
N CYS A 166 -3.92 12.61 17.12
CA CYS A 166 -5.29 12.88 16.71
C CYS A 166 -5.49 14.40 16.79
N PHE A 167 -5.87 15.04 15.68
CA PHE A 167 -6.31 16.44 15.67
C PHE A 167 -7.82 16.52 15.90
#